data_AF-A0A535QB11-F1
#
_entry.id   AF-A0A535QB11-F1
#
_cell.length_a   1.000
_cell.length_b   1.000
_cell.length_c   1.000
_cell.angle_alpha   90.00
_cell.angle_beta   90.00
_cell.angle_gamma   90.00
#
_symmetry.space_group_name_H-M   'P 1'
#
loop_
_entity.id
_entity.type
_entity.pdbx_description
1 polymer ?
#
loop_
_entity_poly.entity_id
_entity_poly.type
_entity_poly.pdbx_seq_one_letter_code
_entity_poly.pdbx_strand_id
1 'polypeptide(L)'
;MVRNGSHRGRQRYCCRTCKTSFGETQGTPMYGLKTEASEVAQALLIVMRRGSLRGAEEITGHKYETISVWLKRAAIHAAAITQVLASD
;
A
#
# COMPACT_ATOMS: atom_id res chain seq x y z
N MET A 1 8.58 19.65 -1.83
CA MET A 1 7.88 19.32 -0.56
C MET A 1 8.83 19.47 0.62
N VAL A 2 8.32 19.62 1.85
CA VAL A 2 9.11 19.64 3.10
C VAL A 2 8.55 18.64 4.11
N ARG A 3 9.40 18.11 4.98
CA ARG A 3 8.96 17.32 6.15
C ARG A 3 8.14 18.20 7.07
N ASN A 4 6.96 17.71 7.48
CA ASN A 4 6.00 18.42 8.32
C ASN A 4 5.60 17.55 9.54
N GLY A 5 6.61 17.15 10.31
CA GLY A 5 6.45 16.25 11.46
C GLY A 5 6.06 14.82 11.07
N SER A 6 5.61 14.04 12.05
CA SER A 6 5.13 12.68 11.88
C SER A 6 3.80 12.49 12.61
N HIS A 7 3.01 11.51 12.17
CA HIS A 7 1.77 11.12 12.83
C HIS A 7 1.71 9.61 12.90
N ARG A 8 1.60 9.05 14.12
CA ARG A 8 1.64 7.60 14.37
C ARG A 8 2.85 6.91 13.73
N GLY A 9 4.03 7.49 13.92
CA GLY A 9 5.29 6.96 13.39
C GLY A 9 5.52 7.17 11.90
N ARG A 10 4.55 7.70 11.14
CA ARG A 10 4.66 7.93 9.70
C ARG A 10 5.00 9.36 9.37
N GLN A 11 5.88 9.57 8.39
CA GLN A 11 6.29 10.89 7.97
C GLN A 11 5.11 11.63 7.30
N ARG A 12 4.96 12.93 7.62
CA ARG A 12 4.06 13.83 6.89
C ARG A 12 4.88 14.83 6.09
N TYR A 13 4.34 15.22 4.95
CA TYR A 13 4.94 16.20 4.05
C TYR A 13 3.98 17.37 3.87
N CYS A 14 4.54 18.54 3.56
CA CYS A 14 3.78 19.71 3.16
C CYS A 14 4.31 20.22 1.81
N CYS A 15 3.38 20.53 0.89
CA CYS A 15 3.72 21.18 -0.35
C CYS A 15 4.09 22.65 -0.09
N ARG A 16 5.23 23.12 -0.63
CA ARG A 16 5.64 24.52 -0.44
C ARG A 16 4.73 25.51 -1.17
N THR A 17 4.17 25.08 -2.30
CA THR A 17 3.35 25.89 -3.21
C THR A 17 1.90 25.94 -2.75
N CYS A 18 1.20 24.80 -2.72
CA CYS A 18 -0.23 24.77 -2.37
C CYS A 18 -0.53 24.62 -0.87
N LYS A 19 0.50 24.48 -0.02
CA LYS A 19 0.39 24.28 1.45
C LYS A 19 -0.40 23.04 1.91
N THR A 20 -0.85 22.19 0.99
CA THR A 20 -1.50 20.93 1.32
C THR A 20 -0.52 19.96 1.99
N SER A 21 -0.97 19.34 3.08
CA SER A 21 -0.21 18.29 3.78
C SER A 21 -0.63 16.90 3.31
N PHE A 22 0.33 16.01 3.14
CA PHE A 22 0.08 14.63 2.74
C PHE A 22 0.96 13.64 3.51
N GLY A 23 0.47 12.42 3.69
CA GLY A 23 1.21 11.36 4.35
C GLY A 23 2.20 10.66 3.40
N GLU A 24 3.22 10.04 3.96
CA GLU A 24 4.21 9.24 3.22
C GLU A 24 3.61 8.16 2.31
N THR A 25 2.56 7.48 2.77
CA THR A 25 1.86 6.43 2.02
C THR A 25 0.65 6.95 1.26
N GLN A 26 0.42 8.27 1.23
CA GLN A 26 -0.75 8.83 0.57
C GLN A 26 -0.68 8.60 -0.94
N GLY A 27 -1.78 8.10 -1.50
CA GLY A 27 -1.85 7.74 -2.91
C GLY A 27 -1.30 6.36 -3.24
N THR A 28 -0.85 5.56 -2.26
CA THR A 28 -0.38 4.18 -2.48
C THR A 28 -1.36 3.16 -1.87
N PRO A 29 -1.27 1.86 -2.25
CA PRO A 29 -2.05 0.80 -1.62
C PRO A 29 -1.82 0.68 -0.10
N MET A 30 -0.70 1.21 0.40
CA MET A 30 -0.28 1.16 1.80
C MET A 30 -0.94 2.23 2.67
N TYR A 31 -1.71 3.14 2.07
CA TYR A 31 -2.35 4.22 2.81
C TYR A 31 -3.29 3.70 3.90
N GLY A 32 -3.09 4.20 5.12
CA GLY A 32 -3.90 3.86 6.29
C GLY A 32 -3.71 2.44 6.84
N LEU A 33 -2.82 1.63 6.25
CA LEU A 33 -2.45 0.34 6.86
C LEU A 33 -1.68 0.59 8.16
N LYS A 34 -1.80 -0.31 9.14
CA LYS A 34 -0.95 -0.31 10.33
C LYS A 34 0.28 -1.20 10.15
N THR A 35 0.11 -2.26 9.38
CA THR A 35 1.16 -3.20 8.97
C THR A 35 2.22 -2.48 8.14
N GLU A 36 3.48 -2.87 8.34
CA GLU A 36 4.61 -2.35 7.58
C GLU A 36 4.51 -2.72 6.11
N ALA A 37 4.98 -1.83 5.24
CA ALA A 37 4.87 -2.01 3.80
C ALA A 37 5.62 -3.25 3.29
N SER A 38 6.73 -3.62 3.96
CA SER A 38 7.52 -4.82 3.67
C SER A 38 6.74 -6.11 3.89
N GLU A 39 6.01 -6.21 5.01
CA GLU A 39 5.18 -7.38 5.32
C GLU A 39 4.02 -7.53 4.32
N VAL A 40 3.37 -6.40 3.98
CA VAL A 40 2.31 -6.40 2.97
C VAL A 40 2.87 -6.83 1.61
N ALA A 41 4.03 -6.30 1.22
CA ALA A 41 4.69 -6.67 -0.04
C ALA A 41 5.06 -8.15 -0.08
N GLN A 42 5.56 -8.71 1.03
CA GLN A 42 5.88 -10.13 1.14
C GLN A 42 4.63 -11.01 0.96
N ALA A 43 3.53 -10.69 1.65
CA ALA A 43 2.28 -11.43 1.51
C ALA A 43 1.75 -11.40 0.07
N LEU A 44 1.76 -10.23 -0.57
CA LEU A 44 1.33 -10.08 -1.97
C LEU A 44 2.24 -10.84 -2.94
N LEU A 45 3.56 -10.81 -2.71
CA LEU A 45 4.52 -11.52 -3.56
C LEU A 45 4.27 -13.04 -3.55
N ILE A 46 3.96 -13.61 -2.38
CA ILE A 46 3.62 -15.03 -2.25
C ILE A 46 2.40 -15.37 -3.11
N VAL A 47 1.33 -14.59 -2.97
CA VAL A 47 0.10 -14.79 -3.75
C VAL A 47 0.38 -14.66 -5.25
N MET A 48 1.14 -13.64 -5.68
CA MET A 48 1.46 -13.41 -7.09
C MET A 48 2.36 -14.51 -7.70
N ARG A 49 3.21 -15.16 -6.90
CA ARG A 49 4.06 -16.28 -7.34
C ARG A 49 3.31 -17.63 -7.33
N ARG A 50 2.05 -17.61 -7.76
CA ARG A 50 1.14 -18.78 -7.78
C ARG A 50 0.82 -19.37 -6.40
N GLY A 51 1.05 -18.63 -5.32
CA GLY A 51 0.63 -19.02 -3.98
C GLY A 51 -0.87 -18.81 -3.77
N SER A 52 -1.45 -19.56 -2.82
CA SER A 52 -2.82 -19.34 -2.37
C SER A 52 -2.86 -18.30 -1.24
N LEU A 53 -4.03 -17.69 -1.00
CA LEU A 53 -4.22 -16.81 0.17
C LEU A 53 -3.97 -17.54 1.49
N ARG A 54 -4.32 -18.83 1.57
CA ARG A 54 -4.05 -19.68 2.74
C ARG A 54 -2.55 -19.95 2.92
N GLY A 55 -1.82 -20.24 1.84
CA GLY A 55 -0.37 -20.39 1.90
C GLY A 55 0.34 -19.10 2.30
N ALA A 56 -0.17 -17.95 1.86
CA ALA A 56 0.33 -16.66 2.32
C ALA A 56 0.04 -16.41 3.81
N GLU A 57 -1.12 -16.84 4.31
CA GLU A 57 -1.43 -16.80 5.75
C GLU A 57 -0.49 -17.68 6.56
N GLU A 58 -0.24 -18.92 6.12
CA GLU A 58 0.69 -19.84 6.78
C GLU A 58 2.13 -19.29 6.83
N ILE A 59 2.60 -18.65 5.75
CA ILE A 59 3.97 -18.12 5.65
C ILE A 59 4.13 -16.79 6.40
N THR A 60 3.14 -15.91 6.36
CA THR A 60 3.26 -14.54 6.88
C THR A 60 2.59 -14.33 8.23
N GLY A 61 1.77 -15.27 8.69
CA GLY A 61 0.98 -15.17 9.92
C GLY A 61 -0.20 -14.19 9.84
N HIS A 62 -0.41 -13.53 8.70
CA HIS A 62 -1.53 -12.61 8.48
C HIS A 62 -2.75 -13.37 7.98
N LYS A 63 -3.91 -13.15 8.62
CA LYS A 63 -5.16 -13.81 8.20
C LYS A 63 -5.44 -13.63 6.70
N TYR A 64 -5.91 -14.68 6.03
CA TYR A 64 -6.16 -14.63 4.59
C TYR A 64 -7.15 -13.51 4.21
N GLU A 65 -8.12 -13.14 5.08
CA GLU A 65 -9.02 -12.02 4.83
C GLU A 65 -8.27 -10.68 4.78
N THR A 66 -7.30 -10.49 5.67
CA THR A 66 -6.43 -9.30 5.69
C THR A 66 -5.60 -9.23 4.41
N ILE A 67 -4.98 -10.34 4.01
CA ILE A 67 -4.19 -10.44 2.77
C ILE A 67 -5.08 -10.16 1.55
N SER A 68 -6.32 -10.68 1.54
CA SER A 68 -7.30 -10.42 0.47
C SER A 68 -7.64 -8.93 0.35
N VAL A 69 -7.78 -8.21 1.48
CA VAL A 69 -7.97 -6.75 1.47
C VAL A 69 -6.77 -6.03 0.85
N TRP A 70 -5.54 -6.43 1.19
CA TRP A 70 -4.33 -5.85 0.60
C TRP A 70 -4.27 -6.11 -0.91
N LEU A 71 -4.60 -7.33 -1.33
CA LEU A 71 -4.61 -7.71 -2.74
C LEU A 71 -5.62 -6.87 -3.54
N LYS A 72 -6.83 -6.69 -3.02
CA LYS A 72 -7.84 -5.83 -3.64
C LYS A 72 -7.37 -4.38 -3.77
N ARG A 73 -6.74 -3.82 -2.72
CA ARG A 73 -6.18 -2.46 -2.76
C ARG A 73 -5.09 -2.32 -3.83
N ALA A 74 -4.18 -3.29 -3.90
CA ALA A 74 -3.13 -3.32 -4.91
C ALA A 74 -3.71 -3.43 -6.33
N ALA A 75 -4.72 -4.28 -6.53
CA ALA A 75 -5.39 -4.45 -7.83
C ALA A 75 -6.10 -3.17 -8.29
N ILE A 76 -6.83 -2.49 -7.40
CA ILE A 76 -7.48 -1.20 -7.70
C ILE A 76 -6.45 -0.15 -8.11
N HIS A 77 -5.35 -0.06 -7.37
CA HIS A 77 -4.30 0.90 -7.67
C HIS A 77 -3.58 0.59 -8.99
N ALA A 78 -3.31 -0.68 -9.27
CA ALA A 78 -2.75 -1.11 -10.55
C ALA A 78 -3.68 -0.76 -11.71
N ALA A 79 -4.99 -0.99 -11.57
CA ALA A 79 -5.98 -0.61 -12.57
C ALA A 79 -6.01 0.90 -12.82
N ALA A 80 -5.92 1.72 -11.77
CA ALA A 80 -5.85 3.17 -11.90
C ALA A 80 -4.57 3.62 -12.64
N ILE A 81 -3.43 3.00 -12.35
CA ILE A 81 -2.18 3.26 -13.09
C ILE A 81 -2.33 2.87 -14.56
N THR A 82 -2.83 1.66 -14.84
CA THR A 82 -3.06 1.19 -16.21
C THR A 82 -3.99 2.12 -16.98
N GLN A 83 -5.05 2.61 -16.34
CA GLN A 83 -5.98 3.55 -16.97
C GLN A 83 -5.28 4.84 -17.39
N VAL A 84 -4.47 5.44 -16.50
CA VAL A 84 -3.70 6.66 -16.82
C VAL A 84 -2.73 6.39 -17.97
N LEU A 85 -1.96 5.30 -17.90
CA LEU A 85 -0.95 4.96 -18.90
C LEU A 85 -1.53 4.56 -20.26
N ALA A 86 -2.75 4.01 -20.29
CA ALA A 86 -3.42 3.61 -21.54
C ALA A 86 -4.14 4.77 -22.24
N SER A 87 -4.33 5.89 -21.53
CA SER A 87 -4.91 7.12 -22.08
C SER A 87 -3.88 8.14 -22.57
N ASP A 88 -2.58 7.82 -22.42
CA ASP A 88 -1.46 8.54 -23.03
C ASP A 88 -1.16 8.00 -24.44
#